data_AF-A0A914FZ22-F1
#
_entry.id   AF-A0A914FZ22-F1
#
_cell.length_a   1.000
_cell.length_b   1.000
_cell.length_c   1.000
_cell.angle_alpha   90.00
_cell.angle_beta   90.00
_cell.angle_gamma   90.00
#
_symmetry.space_group_name_H-M   'P 1'
#
loop_
_entity.id
_entity.type
_entity.pdbx_description
1 polymer ?
#
loop_
_entity_poly.entity_id
_entity_poly.type
_entity_poly.pdbx_seq_one_letter_code
_entity_poly.pdbx_strand_id
1 'polypeptide(L)'
;MAAYYPEKPSIDEKNNMKSTLTSLSKTYPCSYCADDFRTDLKVHPPKLENRNELSKWMCEMHNRVNEKLGKDIFDCTKVKERWLDGWKDGSCDP
;
A
#
# COMPACT_ATOMS: atom_id res chain seq x y z
N MET A 1 -5.89 -4.37 -3.36
CA MET A 1 -5.30 -5.49 -2.60
C MET A 1 -5.30 -5.23 -1.09
N ALA A 2 -4.55 -4.24 -0.57
CA ALA A 2 -4.45 -3.97 0.86
C ALA A 2 -5.82 -3.74 1.56
N ALA A 3 -6.72 -2.99 0.92
CA ALA A 3 -8.07 -2.70 1.41
C ALA A 3 -8.93 -3.95 1.71
N TYR A 4 -8.66 -5.08 1.04
CA TYR A 4 -9.38 -6.34 1.23
C TYR A 4 -8.56 -7.40 1.97
N TYR A 5 -7.36 -7.06 2.43
CA TYR A 5 -6.55 -7.96 3.25
C TYR A 5 -7.30 -8.35 4.54
N PRO A 6 -7.10 -9.54 5.12
CA PRO A 6 -7.84 -9.95 6.31
C PRO A 6 -7.56 -9.05 7.51
N GLU A 7 -8.56 -8.90 8.38
CA GLU A 7 -8.36 -8.24 9.68
C GLU A 7 -7.52 -9.08 10.64
N LYS A 8 -7.58 -10.41 10.49
CA LYS A 8 -6.79 -11.38 11.25
C LYS A 8 -6.14 -12.37 10.27
N PRO A 9 -5.05 -11.96 9.59
CA PRO A 9 -4.40 -12.80 8.59
C PRO A 9 -3.67 -13.97 9.24
N SER A 10 -3.74 -15.12 8.60
CA SER A 10 -2.90 -16.28 8.87
C SER A 10 -1.42 -16.01 8.55
N ILE A 11 -0.54 -16.87 9.05
CA ILE A 11 0.90 -16.79 8.75
C ILE A 11 1.14 -16.88 7.23
N ASP A 12 0.41 -17.75 6.54
CA ASP A 12 0.53 -17.91 5.09
C ASP A 12 0.09 -16.66 4.33
N GLU A 13 -0.99 -16.01 4.76
CA GLU A 13 -1.45 -14.75 4.14
C GLU A 13 -0.45 -13.61 4.34
N LYS A 14 0.21 -13.55 5.51
CA LYS A 14 1.34 -12.61 5.75
C LYS A 14 2.51 -12.92 4.82
N ASN A 15 2.93 -14.18 4.74
CA ASN A 15 4.04 -14.61 3.88
C ASN A 15 3.76 -14.36 2.40
N ASN A 16 2.54 -14.63 1.95
CA ASN A 16 2.10 -14.40 0.58
C ASN A 16 2.15 -12.90 0.26
N MET A 17 1.59 -12.04 1.11
CA MET A 17 1.64 -10.59 0.89
C MET A 17 3.07 -10.05 0.84
N LYS A 18 3.93 -10.49 1.78
CA LYS A 18 5.35 -10.13 1.78
C LYS A 18 6.04 -10.55 0.48
N SER A 19 5.74 -11.76 0.01
CA SER A 19 6.29 -12.30 -1.25
C SER A 19 5.77 -11.53 -2.46
N THR A 20 4.49 -11.18 -2.50
CA THR A 20 3.90 -10.36 -3.56
C THR A 20 4.59 -9.01 -3.67
N LEU A 21 4.77 -8.29 -2.56
CA LEU A 21 5.46 -6.98 -2.55
C LEU A 21 6.93 -7.10 -2.97
N THR A 22 7.60 -8.14 -2.48
CA THR A 22 9.00 -8.41 -2.85
C THR A 22 9.12 -8.72 -4.34
N SER A 23 8.24 -9.57 -4.89
CA SER A 23 8.22 -9.90 -6.32
C SER A 23 7.90 -8.68 -7.16
N LEU A 24 6.88 -7.89 -6.78
CA LEU A 24 6.54 -6.64 -7.46
C LEU A 24 7.75 -5.70 -7.56
N SER A 25 8.51 -5.55 -6.47
CA SER A 25 9.71 -4.70 -6.48
C SER A 25 10.84 -5.15 -7.43
N LYS A 26 10.81 -6.42 -7.86
CA LYS A 26 11.77 -7.00 -8.83
C LYS A 26 11.25 -6.97 -10.26
N THR A 27 9.93 -7.09 -10.44
CA THR A 27 9.30 -7.24 -11.75
C THR A 27 8.67 -5.95 -12.27
N TYR A 28 8.64 -4.88 -11.46
CA TYR A 28 8.13 -3.59 -11.91
C TYR A 28 8.95 -3.08 -13.11
N PRO A 29 8.31 -2.80 -14.27
CA PRO A 29 9.02 -2.65 -15.54
C PRO A 29 9.83 -1.36 -15.67
N CYS A 30 9.61 -0.40 -14.78
CA CYS A 30 10.44 0.80 -14.67
C CYS A 30 11.64 0.51 -13.76
N SER A 31 12.84 0.42 -14.32
CA SER A 31 14.06 0.06 -13.58
C SER A 31 14.35 0.97 -12.40
N TYR A 32 14.42 2.29 -12.62
CA TYR A 32 14.73 3.25 -11.54
C TYR A 32 13.61 3.30 -10.48
N CYS A 33 12.34 3.16 -10.89
CA CYS A 33 11.22 3.06 -9.95
C CYS A 33 11.32 1.78 -9.10
N ALA A 34 11.70 0.66 -9.71
CA ALA A 34 11.87 -0.62 -9.04
C ALA A 34 13.04 -0.59 -8.05
N ASP A 35 14.16 0.04 -8.43
CA ASP A 35 15.34 0.22 -7.58
C ASP A 35 15.01 1.07 -6.34
N ASP A 36 14.29 2.18 -6.55
CA ASP A 36 13.78 3.03 -5.47
C ASP A 36 12.81 2.25 -4.57
N PHE A 37 11.86 1.53 -5.15
CA PHE A 37 10.90 0.71 -4.39
C PHE A 37 11.62 -0.35 -3.54
N ARG A 38 12.64 -1.03 -4.07
CA ARG A 38 13.44 -2.01 -3.30
C ARG A 38 14.21 -1.37 -2.15
N THR A 39 14.65 -0.13 -2.32
CA THR A 39 15.35 0.63 -1.28
C THR A 39 14.38 0.99 -0.17
N ASP A 40 13.26 1.62 -0.51
CA ASP A 40 12.24 1.99 0.48
C ASP A 40 11.64 0.76 1.17
N LEU A 41 11.46 -0.37 0.47
CA LEU A 41 10.93 -1.61 1.08
C LEU A 41 11.86 -2.18 2.16
N LYS A 42 13.18 -1.96 2.05
CA LYS A 42 14.16 -2.35 3.09
C LYS A 42 14.09 -1.45 4.31
N VAL A 43 13.95 -0.13 4.09
CA VAL A 43 13.90 0.87 5.17
C VAL A 43 12.54 0.85 5.88
N HIS A 44 11.47 0.62 5.13
CA HIS A 44 10.09 0.63 5.59
C HIS A 44 9.42 -0.71 5.27
N PRO A 45 9.75 -1.80 5.98
CA PRO A 45 9.17 -3.10 5.73
C PRO A 45 7.63 -3.09 5.90
N PRO A 46 6.89 -3.91 5.13
CA PRO A 46 5.44 -3.91 5.15
C PRO A 46 4.89 -4.34 6.51
N LYS A 47 3.84 -3.65 6.96
CA LYS A 47 3.08 -3.98 8.16
C LYS A 47 1.93 -4.91 7.78
N LEU A 48 1.98 -6.15 8.26
CA LEU A 48 1.12 -7.25 7.79
C LEU A 48 0.21 -7.81 8.89
N GLU A 49 0.10 -7.11 10.02
CA GLU A 49 -0.64 -7.63 11.18
C GLU A 49 -2.15 -7.63 10.96
N ASN A 50 -2.67 -6.70 10.16
CA ASN A 50 -4.07 -6.64 9.78
C ASN A 50 -4.27 -5.70 8.58
N ARG A 51 -5.50 -5.66 8.06
CA ARG A 51 -5.94 -4.77 6.97
C ARG A 51 -5.57 -3.30 7.17
N ASN A 52 -5.79 -2.74 8.35
CA ASN A 52 -5.60 -1.31 8.60
C ASN A 52 -4.12 -0.95 8.53
N GLU A 53 -3.27 -1.75 9.18
CA GLU A 53 -1.82 -1.58 9.19
C GLU A 53 -1.24 -1.68 7.76
N LEU A 54 -1.66 -2.68 6.99
CA LEU A 54 -1.20 -2.83 5.60
C LEU A 54 -1.70 -1.70 4.70
N SER A 55 -2.96 -1.28 4.84
CA SER A 55 -3.54 -0.20 4.03
C SER A 55 -2.86 1.14 4.33
N LYS A 56 -2.58 1.42 5.61
CA LYS A 56 -1.84 2.60 6.03
C LYS A 56 -0.40 2.58 5.51
N TRP A 57 0.31 1.46 5.69
CA TRP A 57 1.68 1.31 5.17
C TRP A 57 1.74 1.52 3.65
N MET A 58 0.79 0.97 2.90
CA MET A 58 0.72 1.15 1.44
C MET A 58 0.50 2.62 1.06
N CYS A 59 -0.35 3.33 1.79
CA CYS A 59 -0.56 4.77 1.57
C CYS A 59 0.70 5.59 1.85
N GLU A 60 1.37 5.34 2.98
CA GLU A 60 2.63 5.99 3.32
C GLU A 60 3.72 5.71 2.27
N MET A 61 3.74 4.48 1.75
CA MET A 61 4.65 4.08 0.67
C MET A 61 4.37 4.83 -0.63
N HIS A 62 3.10 4.99 -1.02
CA HIS A 62 2.73 5.83 -2.15
C HIS A 62 3.07 7.30 -1.92
N ASN A 63 2.87 7.81 -0.70
CA ASN A 63 3.19 9.20 -0.39
C ASN A 63 4.69 9.50 -0.42
N ARG A 64 5.57 8.54 -0.10
CA ARG A 64 7.01 8.69 -0.34
C ARG A 64 7.33 8.93 -1.81
N VAL A 65 6.65 8.23 -2.72
CA VAL A 65 6.79 8.48 -4.16
C VAL A 65 6.21 9.84 -4.54
N ASN A 66 5.05 10.23 -3.98
CA ASN A 66 4.48 11.55 -4.22
C ASN A 66 5.45 12.67 -3.82
N GLU A 67 6.02 12.61 -2.62
CA GLU A 67 6.98 13.58 -2.12
C GLU A 67 8.22 13.68 -3.02
N LYS A 68 8.82 12.54 -3.39
CA LYS A 68 9.97 12.48 -4.32
C LYS A 68 9.68 13.13 -5.67
N LEU A 69 8.42 13.08 -6.13
CA LEU A 69 7.99 13.63 -7.41
C LEU A 69 7.33 15.02 -7.29
N GLY A 70 7.33 15.64 -6.11
CA GLY A 70 6.71 16.95 -5.88
C GLY A 70 5.19 16.95 -6.04
N LYS A 71 4.51 15.84 -5.73
CA LYS A 71 3.05 15.71 -5.76
C LYS A 71 2.46 15.91 -4.36
N ASP A 72 1.17 16.26 -4.33
CA ASP A 72 0.42 16.38 -3.08
C ASP A 72 0.41 15.06 -2.30
N ILE A 73 0.47 15.20 -0.96
CA ILE A 73 0.37 14.08 -0.03
C ILE A 73 -1.09 13.69 0.12
N PHE A 74 -1.39 12.42 -0.07
CA PHE A 74 -2.72 11.87 0.17
C PHE A 74 -2.94 11.67 1.67
N ASP A 75 -4.11 12.10 2.19
CA ASP A 75 -4.48 11.85 3.59
C ASP A 75 -4.72 10.36 3.84
N CYS A 76 -3.79 9.70 4.52
CA CYS A 76 -3.90 8.26 4.78
C CYS A 76 -5.06 7.88 5.71
N THR A 77 -5.73 8.82 6.36
CA THR A 77 -6.99 8.53 7.09
C THR A 77 -8.14 8.21 6.13
N LYS A 78 -8.03 8.61 4.86
CA LYS A 78 -9.04 8.44 3.80
C LYS A 78 -8.86 7.18 2.95
N VAL A 79 -7.92 6.30 3.30
CA VAL A 79 -7.62 5.11 2.48
C VAL A 79 -8.81 4.17 2.31
N LYS A 80 -9.67 4.04 3.32
CA LYS A 80 -10.87 3.18 3.24
C LYS A 80 -11.94 3.79 2.35
N GLU A 81 -12.24 5.07 2.55
CA GLU A 81 -13.17 5.82 1.69
C GLU A 81 -12.74 5.71 0.22
N ARG A 82 -11.44 5.89 -0.05
CA ARG A 82 -10.92 5.87 -1.42
C ARG A 82 -10.86 4.48 -2.06
N TRP A 83 -10.57 3.42 -1.30
CA TRP A 83 -10.20 2.11 -1.86
C TRP A 83 -11.05 0.92 -1.42
N LEU A 84 -12.05 1.14 -0.55
CA LEU A 84 -12.95 0.09 -0.03
C LEU A 84 -14.41 0.53 -0.03
N ASP A 85 -14.72 1.60 0.70
CA ASP A 85 -16.09 1.91 1.14
C ASP A 85 -16.81 2.91 0.22
N GLY A 86 -16.07 3.74 -0.53
CA GLY A 86 -16.62 4.92 -1.19
C GLY A 86 -16.58 6.16 -0.27
N TRP A 87 -16.74 7.35 -0.85
CA TRP A 87 -16.74 8.60 -0.10
C TRP A 87 -18.00 8.74 0.76
N LYS A 88 -17.85 9.32 1.96
CA LYS A 88 -18.96 9.45 2.93
C LYS A 88 -20.08 10.38 2.48
N ASP A 89 -19.84 11.21 1.48
CA ASP A 89 -20.84 12.10 0.89
C ASP A 89 -21.74 11.39 -0.14
N GLY A 90 -21.52 10.08 -0.37
CA GLY A 90 -22.30 9.29 -1.32
C GLY A 90 -21.96 9.57 -2.77
N SER A 91 -20.87 10.31 -3.07
CA SER A 91 -20.50 10.62 -4.46
C SER A 91 -20.13 9.39 -5.30
N CYS A 92 -20.01 8.23 -4.68
CA CYS A 92 -19.74 6.94 -5.32
C CYS A 92 -20.93 5.99 -5.27
N ASP A 93 -22.08 6.43 -4.75
CA ASP A 93 -23.29 5.63 -4.70
C ASP A 93 -23.93 5.51 -6.11
N PRO A 94 -24.64 4.41 -6.42
CA PRO A 94 -25.23 4.15 -7.74
C PRO A 94 -26.38 5.08 -8.14
#